data_AF-A0AA37HJE6-F1
#
_entry.id   AF-A0AA37HJE6-F1
#
_cell.length_a   1.000
_cell.length_b   1.000
_cell.length_c   1.000
_cell.angle_alpha   90.00
_cell.angle_beta   90.00
_cell.angle_gamma   90.00
#
_symmetry.space_group_name_H-M   'P 1'
#
loop_
_entity.id
_entity.type
_entity.pdbx_description
1 polymer ?
#
loop_
_entity_poly.entity_id
_entity_poly.type
_entity_poly.pdbx_seq_one_letter_code
_entity_poly.pdbx_strand_id
1 'polypeptide(L)' 'MRERFACLCLPTQGGYGYLTEYRVAKAFTDGRIQTIYGGTTEIMKEIIGRSLLA' A
#
# COMPACT_ATOMS: atom_id res chain seq x y z
N MET A 1 -6.27 -1.25 0.04
CA MET A 1 -7.17 -0.52 1.00
C MET A 1 -6.42 0.04 2.21
N ARG A 2 -5.50 -0.71 2.86
CA ARG A 2 -4.64 -0.17 3.95
C ARG A 2 -3.77 1.02 3.50
N GLU A 3 -3.25 0.99 2.28
CA GLU A 3 -2.36 2.03 1.73
C GLU A 3 -3.02 3.43 1.65
N ARG A 4 -4.31 3.50 1.28
CA ARG A 4 -5.05 4.75 1.14
C ARG A 4 -5.32 5.38 2.49
N PHE A 5 -5.68 4.55 3.47
CA PHE A 5 -5.89 5.01 4.84
C PHE A 5 -4.61 5.61 5.41
N ALA A 6 -3.46 4.94 5.25
CA ALA A 6 -2.17 5.48 5.68
C ALA A 6 -1.81 6.80 4.98
N CYS A 7 -2.06 6.92 3.67
CA CYS A 7 -1.81 8.14 2.89
C CYS A 7 -2.72 9.32 3.29
N LEU A 8 -3.95 9.06 3.73
CA LEU A 8 -4.89 10.08 4.22
C LEU A 8 -4.54 10.56 5.64
N CYS A 9 -3.98 9.67 6.47
CA CYS A 9 -3.59 9.99 7.85
C CYS A 9 -2.27 10.77 7.93
N LEU A 10 -1.36 10.57 6.97
CA LEU A 10 -0.04 11.22 6.92
C LEU A 10 -0.12 12.76 6.90
N PRO A 11 -0.94 13.41 6.03
CA PRO A 11 -1.12 14.86 6.06
C PRO A 11 -1.68 15.37 7.38
N THR A 12 -2.59 14.61 8.00
CA THR A 12 -3.25 15.01 9.27
C THR A 12 -2.33 14.93 10.49
N GLN A 13 -1.21 14.21 10.40
CA GLN A 13 -0.19 14.12 11.45
C GLN A 13 0.91 15.20 11.34
N GLY A 14 0.85 16.06 10.32
CA GLY A 14 1.87 17.08 10.08
C GLY A 14 3.27 16.49 9.86
N GLY A 15 4.32 17.27 10.11
CA GLY A 15 5.71 16.85 9.89
C GLY A 15 6.15 15.62 10.70
N TYR A 16 5.46 15.29 11.79
CA TYR A 16 5.76 14.13 12.63
C TYR A 16 5.46 12.79 11.96
N GLY A 17 4.60 12.77 10.93
CA GLY A 17 4.28 11.57 10.16
C GLY A 17 5.43 11.03 9.29
N TYR A 18 6.47 11.84 9.05
CA TYR A 18 7.65 11.47 8.26
C TYR A 18 8.81 10.93 9.10
N LEU A 19 8.74 11.05 10.43
CA LEU A 19 9.76 10.50 11.32
C LEU A 19 9.56 8.99 11.44
N THR A 20 10.61 8.22 11.13
CA THR A 20 10.64 6.76 11.14
C THR A 20 10.32 6.14 12.50
N GLU A 21 10.37 6.93 13.58
CA GLU A 21 10.01 6.50 14.94
C GLU A 21 8.50 6.32 15.15
N TYR A 22 7.66 6.95 14.31
CA TYR A 22 6.22 6.80 14.41
C TYR A 22 5.70 5.63 13.58
N ARG A 23 4.78 4.85 14.17
CA ARG A 23 4.17 3.66 13.55
C ARG A 23 3.52 3.93 12.19
N VAL A 24 3.12 5.17 11.92
CA VAL A 24 2.49 5.58 10.66
C VAL A 24 3.49 5.65 9.50
N ALA A 25 4.71 6.12 9.73
CA ALA A 25 5.76 6.10 8.72
C ALA A 25 6.08 4.66 8.29
N LYS A 26 6.20 3.75 9.26
CA LYS A 26 6.41 2.32 9.01
C LYS A 26 5.26 1.67 8.26
N ALA A 27 4.01 1.98 8.62
CA ALA A 27 2.82 1.45 7.95
C ALA A 27 2.69 1.96 6.50
N PHE A 28 3.14 3.18 6.21
CA PHE A 28 3.17 3.72 4.85
C PHE A 28 4.21 3.02 3.97
N THR A 29 5.41 2.78 4.49
CA THR A 29 6.47 2.06 3.77
C THR A 29 6.07 0.60 3.52
N ASP A 30 5.51 -0.08 4.51
CA ASP A 30 5.05 -1.46 4.39
C ASP A 30 3.92 -1.59 3.36
N GLY A 31 2.98 -0.64 3.35
CA GLY A 31 1.89 -0.59 2.37
C GLY A 31 2.37 -0.42 0.92
N ARG A 32 3.54 0.20 0.69
CA ARG A 32 4.13 0.33 -0.66
C ARG A 32 4.86 -0.93 -1.13
N ILE A 33 5.40 -1.72 -0.20
CA ILE A 33 6.09 -2.98 -0.53
C ILE A 33 5.08 -4.07 -0.89
N GLN A 34 3.87 -4.01 -0.31
CA GLN A 34 2.79 -4.98 -0.55
C GLN A 34 2.32 -5.06 -2.01
N THR A 35 2.47 -4.00 -2.81
CA THR A 35 2.13 -4.02 -4.24
C THR A 35 3.14 -4.78 -5.09
N ILE A 36 4.29 -5.18 -4.52
CA ILE A 36 5.39 -5.84 -5.24
C ILE A 36 5.57 -7.27 -4.74
N TYR A 37 5.36 -7.54 -3.45
CA TYR A 37 5.77 -8.79 -2.79
C TYR A 37 4.95 -10.06 -3.14
N GLY A 38 3.91 -9.96 -3.98
CA GLY A 38 3.06 -11.08 -4.39
C GLY A 38 2.79 -11.13 -5.90
N GLY A 39 3.59 -10.42 -6.68
CA GLY A 39 3.27 -10.04 -8.06
C GLY A 39 2.72 -8.61 -8.11
N THR A 40 3.04 -7.86 -9.16
CA THR A 40 2.49 -6.51 -9.30
C THR A 40 0.97 -6.57 -9.39
N THR A 41 0.30 -5.52 -8.91
CA THR A 41 -1.17 -5.46 -8.94
C THR A 41 -1.75 -5.64 -10.34
N GLU A 42 -0.99 -5.29 -11.40
CA GLU A 42 -1.39 -5.56 -12.78
C GLU A 42 -1.35 -7.05 -13.13
N ILE A 43 -0.28 -7.77 -12.78
CA ILE A 43 -0.15 -9.20 -13.04
C ILE A 43 -1.23 -9.99 -12.28
N MET A 44 -1.51 -9.62 -11.03
CA MET A 44 -2.61 -10.24 -10.28
C MET A 44 -3.97 -10.00 -10.95
N LYS A 45 -4.23 -8.80 -11.49
CA LYS A 45 -5.47 -8.50 -12.22
C LYS A 45 -5.56 -9.27 -13.54
N GLU A 46 -4.44 -9.45 -14.26
CA GLU A 46 -4.42 -10.28 -15.47
C GLU A 46 -4.71 -11.76 -15.18
N ILE A 47 -4.14 -12.32 -14.11
CA ILE A 47 -4.38 -13.72 -13.72
C ILE A 47 -5.87 -13.94 -13.38
N ILE A 48 -6.46 -13.02 -12.60
CA ILE A 48 -7.89 -13.07 -12.25
C ILE A 48 -8.75 -12.87 -13.51
N GLY A 49 -8.40 -11.93 -14.39
CA GLY A 49 -9.11 -11.68 -15.64
C GLY A 49 -9.11 -12.89 -16.59
N ARG A 50 -7.98 -13.61 -16.69
CA ARG A 50 -7.90 -14.87 -17.43
C ARG A 50 -8.73 -15.97 -16.79
N SER A 51 -8.81 -16.02 -15.46
CA SER A 51 -9.56 -17.04 -14.72
C SER A 51 -11.09 -16.86 -14.80
N LEU A 52 -11.57 -15.64 -15.07
CA LEU A 52 -13.01 -15.33 -15.18
C LEU A 52 -13.59 -15.53 -16.59
N LEU A 53 -12.74 -15.69 -17.60
CA LEU A 53 -13.13 -15.90 -19.00
C LEU A 53 -13.14 -17.38 -19.43
N ALA A 54 -12.78 -18.29 -18.52
CA ALA A 54 -12.93 -19.74 -18.66
C ALA A 54 -14.23 -20.20 -18.01
#